data_AF-A0A654D4E9-F1
#
_entry.id   AF-A0A654D4E9-F1
#
_cell.length_a   1.000
_cell.length_b   1.000
_cell.length_c   1.000
_cell.angle_alpha   90.00
_cell.angle_beta   90.00
_cell.angle_gamma   90.00
#
_symmetry.space_group_name_H-M   'P 1'
#
loop_
_entity.id
_entity.type
_entity.pdbx_description
1 polymer ?
#
loop_
_entity_poly.entity_id
_entity_poly.type
_entity_poly.pdbx_seq_one_letter_code
_entity_poly.pdbx_strand_id
1 'polypeptide(L)'
;MNALNKKPLALATALMAASLALPAAAQETQKSMQTQQAGASIRVGHNVVDAVDDVRENVADLIGSLRHSGVSMGVANWQQSDSQLDKMEQKLNQQMEHRLDEKAERTDDDWSTWITGDDYKVSVTQQVNELASNLDEVAKMLGGAKSQKMQEIDSADVANQVDDLQETVEDLVQALERMDGMSVNKPNLQKAQQRLDVMEKELDRQTEMAEEEWRPYAMGDQFTPGVQKNITELAQILRSLFQQS
;
A
#
# COMPACT_ATOMS: atom_id res chain seq x y z
N MET A 1 13.29 -69.50 -34.50
CA MET A 1 12.97 -70.43 -33.39
C MET A 1 14.22 -70.65 -32.56
N ASN A 2 14.10 -70.43 -31.24
CA ASN A 2 14.89 -70.94 -30.10
C ASN A 2 16.43 -70.98 -30.21
N ALA A 3 17.15 -70.11 -29.49
CA ALA A 3 17.45 -70.14 -28.05
C ALA A 3 18.75 -70.91 -27.78
N LEU A 4 19.70 -70.24 -27.11
CA LEU A 4 20.64 -70.81 -26.14
C LEU A 4 21.46 -69.65 -25.55
N ASN A 5 20.86 -68.93 -24.60
CA ASN A 5 21.61 -68.02 -23.73
C ASN A 5 21.83 -68.74 -22.39
N LYS A 6 23.09 -69.04 -22.08
CA LYS A 6 23.53 -69.74 -20.85
C LYS A 6 23.93 -68.70 -19.80
N LYS A 7 23.38 -68.81 -18.58
CA LYS A 7 23.93 -68.24 -17.33
C LYS A 7 24.88 -69.29 -16.69
N PRO A 8 25.91 -68.93 -15.90
CA PRO A 8 25.73 -68.51 -14.50
C PRO A 8 26.69 -67.42 -13.98
N LEU A 9 26.48 -67.10 -12.69
CA LEU A 9 26.98 -66.03 -11.84
C LEU A 9 28.51 -65.78 -11.82
N ALA A 10 28.90 -64.52 -11.57
CA ALA A 10 29.78 -64.17 -10.45
C ALA A 10 29.63 -62.69 -10.07
N LEU A 11 29.39 -62.47 -8.78
CA LEU A 11 29.41 -61.20 -8.06
C LEU A 11 30.88 -60.81 -7.81
N ALA A 12 31.28 -59.58 -8.14
CA ALA A 12 32.46 -58.94 -7.52
C ALA A 12 32.34 -57.42 -7.65
N THR A 13 32.05 -56.80 -6.51
CA THR A 13 32.12 -55.37 -6.22
C THR A 13 33.58 -54.90 -6.27
N ALA A 14 33.84 -53.72 -6.83
CA ALA A 14 34.91 -52.85 -6.35
C ALA A 14 34.66 -51.40 -6.81
N LEU A 15 34.31 -50.53 -5.85
CA LEU A 15 34.54 -49.09 -5.95
C LEU A 15 36.04 -48.83 -6.09
N MET A 16 36.38 -47.73 -6.77
CA MET A 16 37.30 -46.65 -6.36
C MET A 16 37.50 -45.76 -7.60
N ALA A 17 36.85 -44.58 -7.63
CA ALA A 17 37.45 -43.31 -7.22
C ALA A 17 38.51 -42.82 -8.23
N ALA A 18 38.07 -42.01 -9.19
CA ALA A 18 38.92 -41.08 -9.92
C ALA A 18 38.50 -39.66 -9.52
N SER A 19 39.40 -38.98 -8.83
CA SER A 19 39.29 -37.60 -8.36
C SER A 19 39.29 -36.62 -9.54
N LEU A 20 38.25 -35.79 -9.64
CA LEU A 20 38.33 -34.47 -10.26
C LEU A 20 37.78 -33.47 -9.24
N ALA A 21 38.61 -32.49 -8.92
CA ALA A 21 38.35 -31.50 -7.89
C ALA A 21 37.27 -30.50 -8.34
N LEU A 22 36.26 -30.38 -7.46
CA LEU A 22 35.38 -29.24 -7.13
C LEU A 22 34.40 -28.72 -8.20
N PRO A 23 33.21 -28.29 -7.75
CA PRO A 23 33.10 -26.86 -7.45
C PRO A 23 32.34 -26.59 -6.14
N ALA A 24 33.05 -26.50 -5.00
CA ALA A 24 32.53 -25.80 -3.83
C ALA A 24 32.17 -24.34 -4.17
N ALA A 25 32.88 -23.74 -5.14
CA ALA A 25 32.55 -22.43 -5.69
C ALA A 25 31.17 -22.36 -6.36
N ALA A 26 30.68 -23.41 -7.04
CA ALA A 26 29.34 -23.38 -7.65
C ALA A 26 28.23 -23.51 -6.60
N GLN A 27 28.48 -24.27 -5.53
CA GLN A 27 27.56 -24.39 -4.41
C GLN A 27 27.52 -23.11 -3.57
N GLU A 28 28.66 -22.46 -3.32
CA GLU A 28 28.71 -21.14 -2.69
C GLU A 28 28.11 -20.05 -3.57
N THR A 29 28.31 -20.08 -4.90
CA THR A 29 27.72 -19.11 -5.83
C THR A 29 26.20 -19.30 -5.96
N GLN A 30 25.70 -20.54 -5.98
CA GLN A 30 24.25 -20.80 -5.97
C GLN A 30 23.62 -20.42 -4.63
N LYS A 31 24.29 -20.71 -3.50
CA LYS A 31 23.81 -20.33 -2.18
C LYS A 31 23.87 -18.81 -1.99
N SER A 32 24.92 -18.13 -2.45
CA SER A 32 25.02 -16.68 -2.41
C SER A 32 23.99 -16.02 -3.32
N MET A 33 23.75 -16.53 -4.54
CA MET A 33 22.71 -16.03 -5.44
C MET A 33 21.30 -16.26 -4.86
N GLN A 34 21.02 -17.42 -4.25
CA GLN A 34 19.75 -17.67 -3.55
C GLN A 34 19.57 -16.75 -2.33
N THR A 35 20.61 -16.54 -1.53
CA THR A 35 20.56 -15.66 -0.35
C THR A 35 20.37 -14.19 -0.76
N GLN A 36 21.00 -13.77 -1.86
CA GLN A 36 20.90 -12.41 -2.40
C GLN A 36 19.52 -12.17 -3.07
N GLN A 37 18.96 -13.17 -3.74
CA GLN A 37 17.62 -13.11 -4.34
C GLN A 37 16.52 -13.15 -3.27
N ALA A 38 16.67 -13.98 -2.22
CA ALA A 38 15.79 -13.98 -1.06
C ALA A 38 15.83 -12.63 -0.33
N GLY A 39 17.03 -12.09 -0.08
CA GLY A 39 17.21 -10.77 0.54
C GLY A 39 16.74 -9.58 -0.31
N ALA A 40 16.63 -9.74 -1.62
CA ALA A 40 15.99 -8.74 -2.49
C ALA A 40 14.46 -8.84 -2.42
N SER A 41 13.91 -10.06 -2.43
CA SER A 41 12.46 -10.28 -2.30
C SER A 41 11.94 -9.79 -0.94
N ILE A 42 12.62 -10.09 0.16
CA ILE A 42 12.23 -9.66 1.52
C ILE A 42 12.17 -8.12 1.61
N ARG A 43 13.18 -7.41 1.08
CA ARG A 43 13.19 -5.94 1.07
C ARG A 43 12.02 -5.35 0.29
N VAL A 44 11.67 -5.92 -0.85
CA VAL A 44 10.53 -5.46 -1.65
C VAL A 44 9.20 -5.71 -0.93
N GLY A 45 9.06 -6.82 -0.20
CA GLY A 45 7.89 -7.07 0.65
C GLY A 45 7.78 -6.07 1.81
N HIS A 46 8.90 -5.75 2.47
CA HIS A 46 8.93 -4.69 3.48
C HIS A 46 8.44 -3.36 2.92
N ASN A 47 8.98 -2.91 1.79
CA ASN A 47 8.57 -1.64 1.19
C ASN A 47 7.06 -1.56 0.89
N VAL A 48 6.41 -2.68 0.53
CA VAL A 48 4.96 -2.69 0.32
C VAL A 48 4.20 -2.60 1.64
N VAL A 49 4.68 -3.29 2.68
CA VAL A 49 4.06 -3.23 4.01
C VAL A 49 4.23 -1.84 4.63
N ASP A 50 5.42 -1.27 4.54
CA ASP A 50 5.75 0.08 5.01
C ASP A 50 4.85 1.09 4.28
N ALA A 51 4.77 1.03 2.94
CA ALA A 51 3.90 1.92 2.17
C ALA A 51 2.40 1.75 2.49
N VAL A 52 1.94 0.55 2.86
CA VAL A 52 0.56 0.35 3.35
C VAL A 52 0.37 1.02 4.72
N ASP A 53 1.39 0.97 5.58
CA ASP A 53 1.35 1.64 6.88
C ASP A 53 1.36 3.16 6.74
N ASP A 54 2.19 3.70 5.84
CA ASP A 54 2.27 5.13 5.54
C ASP A 54 0.91 5.66 5.04
N VAL A 55 0.25 4.92 4.14
CA VAL A 55 -1.12 5.27 3.71
C VAL A 55 -2.09 5.19 4.89
N ARG A 56 -1.98 4.20 5.77
CA ARG A 56 -2.84 4.09 6.97
C ARG A 56 -2.68 5.29 7.89
N GLU A 57 -1.44 5.69 8.19
CA GLU A 57 -1.13 6.86 9.01
C GLU A 57 -1.75 8.12 8.41
N ASN A 58 -1.54 8.36 7.12
CA ASN A 58 -2.09 9.54 6.44
C ASN A 58 -3.61 9.54 6.30
N VAL A 59 -4.26 8.37 6.19
CA VAL A 59 -5.73 8.29 6.31
C VAL A 59 -6.18 8.68 7.72
N ALA A 60 -5.45 8.26 8.76
CA ALA A 60 -5.77 8.62 10.14
C ALA A 60 -5.57 10.12 10.40
N ASP A 61 -4.49 10.71 9.90
CA ASP A 61 -4.20 12.15 10.06
C ASP A 61 -5.16 13.04 9.27
N LEU A 62 -5.55 12.62 8.06
CA LEU A 62 -6.64 13.26 7.32
C LEU A 62 -7.95 13.23 8.12
N ILE A 63 -8.31 12.07 8.70
CA ILE A 63 -9.50 11.96 9.55
C ILE A 63 -9.37 12.89 10.76
N GLY A 64 -8.22 12.92 11.42
CA GLY A 64 -7.94 13.81 12.55
C GLY A 64 -8.12 15.29 12.19
N SER A 65 -7.60 15.71 11.04
CA SER A 65 -7.71 17.10 10.55
C SER A 65 -9.15 17.48 10.18
N LEU A 66 -9.91 16.56 9.58
CA LEU A 66 -11.33 16.75 9.33
C LEU A 66 -12.11 16.90 10.64
N ARG A 67 -11.81 16.07 11.65
CA ARG A 67 -12.43 16.15 12.97
C ARG A 67 -12.09 17.46 13.68
N HIS A 68 -10.84 17.90 13.58
CA HIS A 68 -10.38 19.19 14.12
C HIS A 68 -11.16 20.36 13.52
N SER A 69 -11.33 20.35 12.20
CA SER A 69 -12.10 21.34 11.44
C SER A 69 -13.57 21.42 11.87
N GLY A 70 -14.13 20.32 12.37
CA GLY A 70 -15.39 20.35 13.09
C GLY A 70 -16.61 20.67 12.21
N VAL A 71 -17.58 21.38 12.81
CA VAL A 71 -18.78 21.86 12.11
C VAL A 71 -18.46 22.74 10.90
N SER A 72 -17.29 23.38 10.88
CA SER A 72 -16.85 24.29 9.82
C SER A 72 -16.70 23.59 8.47
N MET A 73 -16.51 22.27 8.45
CA MET A 73 -16.54 21.45 7.24
C MET A 73 -17.89 21.52 6.51
N GLY A 74 -18.94 21.99 7.18
CA GLY A 74 -20.27 22.16 6.57
C GLY A 74 -21.10 20.88 6.53
N VAL A 75 -20.61 19.79 7.11
CA VAL A 75 -21.29 18.50 7.16
C VAL A 75 -22.51 18.57 8.09
N ALA A 76 -23.67 18.15 7.58
CA ALA A 76 -24.89 18.06 8.38
C ALA A 76 -24.78 16.96 9.44
N ASN A 77 -25.39 17.17 10.62
CA ASN A 77 -25.33 16.22 11.75
C ASN A 77 -23.90 15.88 12.21
N TRP A 78 -23.03 16.89 12.26
CA TRP A 78 -21.60 16.75 12.59
C TRP A 78 -21.29 15.80 13.75
N GLN A 79 -22.04 15.83 14.85
CA GLN A 79 -21.79 14.94 16.00
C GLN A 79 -21.84 13.44 15.64
N GLN A 80 -22.73 13.04 14.73
CA GLN A 80 -22.79 11.66 14.26
C GLN A 80 -21.59 11.34 13.35
N SER A 81 -21.25 12.28 12.46
CA SER A 81 -20.07 12.20 11.59
C SER A 81 -18.78 12.09 12.38
N ASP A 82 -18.55 12.95 13.37
CA ASP A 82 -17.39 12.93 14.25
C ASP A 82 -17.28 11.60 15.02
N SER A 83 -18.39 11.07 15.54
CA SER A 83 -18.37 9.75 16.18
C SER A 83 -18.04 8.60 15.21
N GLN A 84 -18.38 8.74 13.93
CA GLN A 84 -18.00 7.76 12.91
C GLN A 84 -16.51 7.89 12.55
N LEU A 85 -16.02 9.13 12.38
CA LEU A 85 -14.62 9.44 12.12
C LEU A 85 -13.71 8.95 13.27
N ASP A 86 -14.08 9.21 14.53
CA ASP A 86 -13.37 8.74 15.73
C ASP A 86 -13.20 7.22 15.75
N LYS A 87 -14.24 6.48 15.34
CA LYS A 87 -14.18 5.02 15.26
C LYS A 87 -13.29 4.53 14.13
N MET A 88 -13.27 5.24 12.99
CA MET A 88 -12.37 4.90 11.88
C MET A 88 -10.91 5.12 12.30
N GLU A 89 -10.61 6.29 12.88
CA GLU A 89 -9.27 6.65 13.38
C GLU A 89 -8.78 5.64 14.43
N GLN A 90 -9.61 5.29 15.41
CA GLN A 90 -9.28 4.25 16.39
C GLN A 90 -9.01 2.89 15.74
N LYS A 91 -9.77 2.52 14.71
CA LYS A 91 -9.56 1.25 14.01
C LYS A 91 -8.22 1.24 13.27
N LEU A 92 -7.86 2.34 12.61
CA LEU A 92 -6.59 2.50 11.92
C LEU A 92 -5.42 2.40 12.92
N ASN A 93 -5.45 3.19 13.99
CA ASN A 93 -4.34 3.29 14.95
C ASN A 93 -4.23 2.10 15.91
N GLN A 94 -5.32 1.37 16.18
CA GLN A 94 -5.28 0.29 17.18
C GLN A 94 -5.32 -1.10 16.57
N GLN A 95 -5.99 -1.28 15.43
CA GLN A 95 -6.20 -2.60 14.85
C GLN A 95 -5.34 -2.83 13.62
N MET A 96 -5.16 -1.83 12.78
CA MET A 96 -4.37 -1.95 11.57
C MET A 96 -2.87 -1.80 11.88
N GLU A 97 -2.48 -0.72 12.58
CA GLU A 97 -1.11 -0.49 13.07
C GLU A 97 -0.56 -1.72 13.81
N HIS A 98 -1.29 -2.21 14.82
CA HIS A 98 -0.83 -3.36 15.61
C HIS A 98 -0.61 -4.63 14.77
N ARG A 99 -1.39 -4.86 13.72
CA ARG A 99 -1.20 -6.00 12.82
C ARG A 99 0.04 -5.84 11.94
N LEU A 100 0.38 -4.61 11.58
CA LEU A 100 1.55 -4.28 10.79
C LEU A 100 2.82 -4.38 11.66
N ASP A 101 2.77 -3.85 12.89
CA ASP A 101 3.84 -3.97 13.89
C ASP A 101 4.13 -5.42 14.30
N GLU A 102 3.10 -6.21 14.64
CA GLU A 102 3.26 -7.63 14.99
C GLU A 102 3.90 -8.46 13.87
N LYS A 103 3.80 -7.98 12.62
CA LYS A 103 4.46 -8.60 11.47
C LYS A 103 5.89 -8.07 11.33
N ALA A 104 6.10 -6.76 11.46
CA ALA A 104 7.42 -6.12 11.48
C ALA A 104 8.37 -6.71 12.52
N GLU A 105 7.88 -7.07 13.70
CA GLU A 105 8.69 -7.60 14.80
C GLU A 105 9.10 -9.09 14.64
N ARG A 106 8.65 -9.78 13.59
CA ARG A 106 8.98 -11.20 13.36
C ARG A 106 10.40 -11.40 12.85
N THR A 107 10.89 -12.63 12.96
CA THR A 107 12.23 -12.98 12.44
C THR A 107 12.29 -12.94 10.91
N ASP A 108 13.48 -12.72 10.35
CA ASP A 108 13.72 -12.73 8.89
C ASP A 108 13.22 -14.02 8.22
N ASP A 109 13.30 -15.17 8.91
CA ASP A 109 12.84 -16.47 8.43
C ASP A 109 11.30 -16.56 8.39
N ASP A 110 10.63 -16.03 9.43
CA ASP A 110 9.17 -15.91 9.46
C ASP A 110 8.67 -14.96 8.38
N TRP A 111 9.38 -13.85 8.18
CA TRP A 111 9.15 -12.91 7.10
C TRP A 111 9.26 -13.60 5.75
N SER A 112 10.40 -14.21 5.44
CA SER A 112 10.61 -14.91 4.17
C SER A 112 9.52 -15.93 3.85
N THR A 113 9.02 -16.62 4.87
CA THR A 113 7.91 -17.57 4.73
C THR A 113 6.58 -16.86 4.48
N TRP A 114 6.34 -15.74 5.15
CA TRP A 114 5.10 -14.98 5.03
C TRP A 114 4.97 -14.26 3.67
N ILE A 115 5.97 -13.47 3.24
CA ILE A 115 5.93 -12.73 1.96
C ILE A 115 5.68 -13.64 0.76
N THR A 116 6.22 -14.87 0.79
CA THR A 116 6.06 -15.83 -0.30
C THR A 116 4.74 -16.60 -0.25
N GLY A 117 4.00 -16.50 0.85
CA GLY A 117 2.71 -17.14 1.07
C GLY A 117 1.53 -16.33 0.55
N ASP A 118 0.39 -17.01 0.37
CA ASP A 118 -0.85 -16.37 -0.05
C ASP A 118 -1.46 -15.48 1.05
N ASP A 119 -1.16 -15.78 2.32
CA ASP A 119 -1.60 -14.98 3.48
C ASP A 119 -1.14 -13.52 3.39
N TYR A 120 0.11 -13.28 2.95
CA TYR A 120 0.63 -11.94 2.73
C TYR A 120 -0.19 -11.16 1.70
N LYS A 121 -0.48 -11.77 0.55
CA LYS A 121 -1.25 -11.14 -0.53
C LYS A 121 -2.67 -10.81 -0.08
N VAL A 122 -3.32 -11.76 0.61
CA VAL A 122 -4.67 -11.57 1.14
C VAL A 122 -4.68 -10.45 2.18
N SER A 123 -3.70 -10.42 3.08
CA SER A 123 -3.60 -9.39 4.12
C SER A 123 -3.40 -7.99 3.53
N VAL A 124 -2.42 -7.81 2.64
CA VAL A 124 -2.16 -6.53 1.95
C VAL A 124 -3.39 -6.08 1.16
N THR A 125 -4.01 -6.99 0.40
CA THR A 125 -5.22 -6.68 -0.38
C THR A 125 -6.39 -6.26 0.53
N GLN A 126 -6.59 -6.93 1.67
CA GLN A 126 -7.65 -6.58 2.62
C GLN A 126 -7.43 -5.21 3.23
N GLN A 127 -6.20 -4.93 3.66
CA GLN A 127 -5.79 -3.67 4.26
C GLN A 127 -5.97 -2.49 3.30
N VAL A 128 -5.49 -2.61 2.06
CA VAL A 128 -5.68 -1.58 1.03
C VAL A 128 -7.16 -1.35 0.70
N ASN A 129 -7.97 -2.42 0.62
CA ASN A 129 -9.41 -2.26 0.39
C ASN A 129 -10.16 -1.65 1.58
N GLU A 130 -9.67 -1.87 2.80
CA GLU A 130 -10.19 -1.24 4.01
C GLU A 130 -9.90 0.27 4.00
N LEU A 131 -8.66 0.67 3.69
CA LEU A 131 -8.27 2.07 3.52
C LEU A 131 -9.11 2.76 2.44
N ALA A 132 -9.28 2.12 1.28
CA ALA A 132 -10.16 2.61 0.22
C ALA A 132 -11.62 2.80 0.68
N SER A 133 -12.10 1.91 1.56
CA SER A 133 -13.47 1.99 2.09
C SER A 133 -13.62 3.12 3.11
N ASN A 134 -12.62 3.35 3.95
CA ASN A 134 -12.60 4.49 4.87
C ASN A 134 -12.62 5.82 4.10
N LEU A 135 -11.77 5.97 3.08
CA LEU A 135 -11.75 7.17 2.22
C LEU A 135 -13.08 7.38 1.50
N ASP A 136 -13.72 6.31 1.01
CA ASP A 136 -15.07 6.37 0.44
C ASP A 136 -16.13 6.89 1.43
N GLU A 137 -16.05 6.47 2.69
CA GLU A 137 -16.97 6.93 3.74
C GLU A 137 -16.74 8.41 4.06
N VAL A 138 -15.48 8.83 4.15
CA VAL A 138 -15.10 10.24 4.29
C VAL A 138 -15.62 11.06 3.10
N ALA A 139 -15.38 10.63 1.87
CA ALA A 139 -15.87 11.32 0.68
C ALA A 139 -17.40 11.42 0.64
N LYS A 140 -18.13 10.35 1.01
CA LYS A 140 -19.61 10.40 1.10
C LYS A 140 -20.10 11.41 2.12
N MET A 141 -19.41 11.49 3.26
CA MET A 141 -19.71 12.46 4.31
C MET A 141 -19.54 13.90 3.83
N LEU A 142 -18.43 14.18 3.14
CA LEU A 142 -18.14 15.50 2.57
C LEU A 142 -19.08 15.85 1.41
N GLY A 143 -19.57 14.87 0.64
CA GLY A 143 -20.50 15.11 -0.47
C GLY A 143 -21.88 15.67 -0.06
N GLY A 144 -22.22 15.61 1.23
CA GLY A 144 -23.40 16.24 1.79
C GLY A 144 -23.14 17.60 2.46
N ALA A 145 -21.89 18.08 2.47
CA ALA A 145 -21.51 19.30 3.14
C ALA A 145 -22.08 20.53 2.43
N LYS A 146 -22.60 21.47 3.23
CA LYS A 146 -23.00 22.80 2.77
C LYS A 146 -21.95 23.79 3.21
N SER A 147 -21.48 24.62 2.30
CA SER A 147 -20.42 25.57 2.56
C SER A 147 -20.64 26.35 3.85
N GLN A 148 -19.73 26.16 4.78
CA GLN A 148 -19.53 27.00 5.95
C GLN A 148 -18.13 27.60 5.84
N LYS A 149 -17.94 28.79 6.39
CA LYS A 149 -16.65 29.47 6.33
C LYS A 149 -15.67 28.75 7.26
N MET A 150 -14.87 27.84 6.69
CA MET A 150 -13.71 27.27 7.36
C MET A 150 -12.71 28.37 7.71
N GLN A 151 -11.96 28.15 8.79
CA GLN A 151 -10.78 28.97 9.03
C GLN A 151 -9.72 28.56 8.02
N GLU A 152 -8.94 29.54 7.56
CA GLU A 152 -7.89 29.33 6.57
C GLU A 152 -6.86 28.28 7.03
N ILE A 153 -6.55 28.24 8.33
CA ILE A 153 -5.63 27.25 8.91
C ILE A 153 -6.21 25.83 8.86
N ASP A 154 -7.50 25.66 9.21
CA ASP A 154 -8.18 24.37 9.13
C ASP A 154 -8.20 23.84 7.68
N SER A 155 -8.42 24.74 6.72
CA SER A 155 -8.39 24.40 5.29
C SER A 155 -6.98 24.05 4.81
N ALA A 156 -5.95 24.76 5.28
CA ALA A 156 -4.56 24.44 4.96
C ALA A 156 -4.16 23.07 5.52
N ASP A 157 -4.52 22.78 6.77
CA ASP A 157 -4.23 21.49 7.40
C ASP A 157 -4.89 20.34 6.62
N VAL A 158 -6.18 20.46 6.27
CA VAL A 158 -6.88 19.44 5.47
C VAL A 158 -6.27 19.29 4.07
N ALA A 159 -5.87 20.40 3.43
CA ALA A 159 -5.24 20.34 2.11
C ALA A 159 -3.89 19.61 2.15
N ASN A 160 -3.04 19.93 3.14
CA ASN A 160 -1.77 19.26 3.35
C ASN A 160 -1.97 17.76 3.59
N GLN A 161 -2.95 17.36 4.41
CA GLN A 161 -3.23 15.94 4.64
C GLN A 161 -3.72 15.18 3.40
N VAL A 162 -4.38 15.86 2.46
CA VAL A 162 -4.74 15.25 1.17
C VAL A 162 -3.52 15.09 0.26
N ASP A 163 -2.57 16.02 0.34
CA ASP A 163 -1.30 15.99 -0.38
C ASP A 163 -0.39 14.87 0.13
N ASP A 164 -0.16 14.82 1.45
CA ASP A 164 0.62 13.77 2.11
C ASP A 164 0.02 12.36 1.84
N LEU A 165 -1.32 12.25 1.88
CA LEU A 165 -2.00 11.00 1.52
C LEU A 165 -1.81 10.64 0.03
N GLN A 166 -1.76 11.62 -0.86
CA GLN A 166 -1.51 11.35 -2.27
C GLN A 166 -0.09 10.80 -2.49
N GLU A 167 0.91 11.41 -1.85
CA GLU A 167 2.32 10.99 -1.91
C GLU A 167 2.46 9.54 -1.42
N THR A 168 1.87 9.20 -0.27
CA THR A 168 1.95 7.83 0.26
C THR A 168 1.21 6.79 -0.58
N VAL A 169 0.09 7.17 -1.22
CA VAL A 169 -0.59 6.28 -2.18
C VAL A 169 0.26 6.05 -3.43
N GLU A 170 1.03 7.05 -3.86
CA GLU A 170 2.00 6.90 -4.94
C GLU A 170 3.14 5.96 -4.56
N ASP A 171 3.72 6.12 -3.38
CA ASP A 171 4.76 5.21 -2.88
C ASP A 171 4.27 3.77 -2.81
N LEU A 172 3.02 3.54 -2.40
CA LEU A 172 2.39 2.22 -2.45
C LEU A 172 2.29 1.67 -3.89
N VAL A 173 1.87 2.48 -4.85
CA VAL A 173 1.82 2.08 -6.26
C VAL A 173 3.21 1.69 -6.76
N GLN A 174 4.23 2.50 -6.47
CA GLN A 174 5.61 2.23 -6.85
C GLN A 174 6.18 0.98 -6.16
N ALA A 175 5.83 0.74 -4.89
CA ALA A 175 6.23 -0.46 -4.16
C ALA A 175 5.61 -1.72 -4.78
N LEU A 176 4.32 -1.67 -5.13
CA LEU A 176 3.62 -2.77 -5.79
C LEU A 176 4.15 -3.05 -7.20
N GLU A 177 4.59 -2.03 -7.95
CA GLU A 177 5.20 -2.21 -9.27
C GLU A 177 6.52 -2.98 -9.21
N ARG A 178 7.28 -2.79 -8.12
CA ARG A 178 8.56 -3.48 -7.88
C ARG A 178 8.37 -4.90 -7.32
N MET A 179 7.14 -5.26 -6.93
CA MET A 179 6.85 -6.54 -6.31
C MET A 179 6.65 -7.68 -7.32
N ASP A 180 7.58 -8.64 -7.30
CA ASP A 180 7.42 -9.91 -8.00
C ASP A 180 6.57 -10.90 -7.15
N GLY A 181 5.69 -11.66 -7.80
CA GLY A 181 4.96 -12.77 -7.17
C GLY A 181 3.60 -12.40 -6.55
N MET A 182 3.24 -11.12 -6.50
CA MET A 182 1.88 -10.68 -6.20
C MET A 182 1.08 -10.56 -7.51
N SER A 183 -0.18 -11.01 -7.51
CA SER A 183 -1.07 -10.93 -8.67
C SER A 183 -1.59 -9.50 -8.86
N VAL A 184 -0.69 -8.51 -8.94
CA VAL A 184 -1.06 -7.12 -9.16
C VAL A 184 -1.25 -6.87 -10.64
N ASN A 185 -2.32 -6.17 -10.96
CA ASN A 185 -2.68 -5.90 -12.34
C ASN A 185 -1.83 -4.72 -12.85
N LYS A 186 -0.76 -5.01 -13.59
CA LYS A 186 0.17 -3.98 -14.13
C LYS A 186 -0.55 -2.86 -14.89
N PRO A 187 -1.53 -3.13 -15.77
CA PRO A 187 -2.38 -2.09 -16.34
C PRO A 187 -3.10 -1.20 -15.32
N ASN A 188 -3.53 -1.73 -14.17
CA ASN A 188 -4.15 -0.90 -13.13
C ASN A 188 -3.12 -0.07 -12.38
N LEU A 189 -1.92 -0.60 -12.10
CA LEU A 189 -0.82 0.19 -11.52
C LEU A 189 -0.42 1.36 -12.41
N GLN A 190 -0.25 1.12 -13.72
CA GLN A 190 0.05 2.19 -14.67
C GLN A 190 -1.05 3.25 -14.75
N LYS A 191 -2.32 2.85 -14.68
CA LYS A 191 -3.44 3.78 -14.61
C LYS A 191 -3.49 4.54 -13.29
N ALA A 192 -3.17 3.88 -12.18
CA ALA A 192 -3.08 4.50 -10.86
C ALA A 192 -2.01 5.59 -10.87
N GLN A 193 -0.80 5.28 -11.33
CA GLN A 193 0.29 6.24 -11.46
C GLN A 193 -0.13 7.45 -12.31
N GLN A 194 -0.70 7.22 -13.49
CA GLN A 194 -1.16 8.34 -14.35
C GLN A 194 -2.21 9.23 -13.69
N ARG A 195 -3.06 8.68 -12.82
CA ARG A 195 -4.08 9.45 -12.10
C ARG A 195 -3.45 10.24 -10.94
N LEU A 196 -2.48 9.64 -10.25
CA LEU A 196 -1.69 10.30 -9.20
C LEU A 196 -0.87 11.45 -9.78
N ASP A 197 -0.17 11.26 -10.90
CA ASP A 197 0.59 12.32 -11.59
C ASP A 197 -0.29 13.52 -11.98
N VAL A 198 -1.59 13.31 -12.23
CA VAL A 198 -2.55 14.37 -12.55
C VAL A 198 -3.04 15.07 -11.28
N MET A 199 -3.22 14.30 -10.21
CA MET A 199 -3.63 14.80 -8.91
C MET A 199 -2.53 15.63 -8.25
N GLU A 200 -1.28 15.14 -8.23
CA GLU A 200 -0.07 15.85 -7.77
C GLU A 200 -0.01 17.25 -8.38
N LYS A 201 -0.07 17.35 -9.73
CA LYS A 201 -0.05 18.65 -10.43
C LYS A 201 -1.18 19.59 -10.03
N GLU A 202 -2.35 19.06 -9.68
CA GLU A 202 -3.48 19.89 -9.23
C GLU A 202 -3.33 20.33 -7.77
N LEU A 203 -2.74 19.49 -6.92
CA LEU A 203 -2.42 19.80 -5.52
C LEU A 203 -1.26 20.78 -5.44
N ASP A 204 -0.17 20.57 -6.18
CA ASP A 204 0.94 21.51 -6.36
C ASP A 204 0.44 22.90 -6.74
N ARG A 205 -0.46 22.96 -7.74
CA ARG A 205 -1.07 24.22 -8.17
C ARG A 205 -1.84 24.90 -7.04
N GLN A 206 -2.42 24.14 -6.11
CA GLN A 206 -3.11 24.68 -4.94
C GLN A 206 -2.13 25.19 -3.89
N THR A 207 -1.05 24.46 -3.65
CA THR A 207 0.04 24.85 -2.72
C THR A 207 0.82 26.07 -3.22
N GLU A 208 0.97 26.20 -4.54
CA GLU A 208 1.64 27.32 -5.21
C GLU A 208 0.72 28.54 -5.41
N MET A 209 -0.57 28.47 -5.04
CA MET A 209 -1.47 29.63 -5.14
C MET A 209 -0.95 30.80 -4.31
N ALA A 210 -1.00 32.01 -4.89
CA ALA A 210 -0.74 33.22 -4.15
C ALA A 210 -1.79 33.42 -3.03
N GLU A 211 -1.42 34.09 -1.92
CA GLU A 211 -2.30 34.30 -0.77
C GLU A 211 -3.65 34.93 -1.17
N GLU A 212 -3.64 35.84 -2.16
CA GLU A 212 -4.84 36.50 -2.67
C GLU A 212 -5.81 35.56 -3.41
N GLU A 213 -5.33 34.43 -3.90
CA GLU A 213 -6.10 33.39 -4.58
C GLU A 213 -6.45 32.23 -3.63
N TRP A 214 -5.50 31.84 -2.77
CA TRP A 214 -5.66 30.80 -1.76
C TRP A 214 -6.79 31.12 -0.78
N ARG A 215 -6.76 32.32 -0.17
CA ARG A 215 -7.71 32.64 0.90
C ARG A 215 -9.18 32.62 0.44
N PRO A 216 -9.55 33.20 -0.72
CA PRO A 216 -10.90 33.03 -1.27
C PRO A 216 -11.27 31.59 -1.60
N TYR A 217 -10.31 30.76 -2.04
CA TYR A 217 -10.53 29.34 -2.30
C TYR A 217 -10.76 28.56 -1.00
N ALA A 218 -9.81 28.63 -0.07
CA ALA A 218 -9.76 27.89 1.19
C ALA A 218 -10.95 28.17 2.10
N MET A 219 -11.43 29.42 2.11
CA MET A 219 -12.60 29.84 2.89
C MET A 219 -13.91 29.80 2.07
N GLY A 220 -13.83 29.41 0.80
CA GLY A 220 -14.91 29.47 -0.17
C GLY A 220 -15.66 28.17 -0.35
N ASP A 221 -16.75 28.24 -1.10
CA ASP A 221 -17.66 27.11 -1.32
C ASP A 221 -17.06 25.96 -2.16
N GLN A 222 -15.88 26.17 -2.74
CA GLN A 222 -15.20 25.19 -3.60
C GLN A 222 -14.22 24.29 -2.84
N PHE A 223 -13.83 24.65 -1.62
CA PHE A 223 -12.83 23.91 -0.85
C PHE A 223 -13.30 22.50 -0.50
N THR A 224 -14.39 22.36 0.26
CA THR A 224 -14.90 21.03 0.67
C THR A 224 -15.24 20.11 -0.51
N PRO A 225 -15.89 20.58 -1.60
CA PRO A 225 -16.07 19.77 -2.81
C PRO A 225 -14.74 19.36 -3.49
N GLY A 226 -13.72 20.22 -3.46
CA GLY A 226 -12.38 19.90 -3.95
C GLY A 226 -11.73 18.78 -3.15
N VAL A 227 -11.72 18.90 -1.82
CA VAL A 227 -11.23 17.87 -0.89
C VAL A 227 -11.98 16.55 -1.10
N GLN A 228 -13.32 16.60 -1.19
CA GLN A 228 -14.14 15.42 -1.46
C GLN A 228 -13.75 14.71 -2.76
N LYS A 229 -13.54 15.47 -3.84
CA LYS A 229 -13.14 14.95 -5.15
C LYS A 229 -11.79 14.23 -5.05
N ASN A 230 -10.81 14.84 -4.39
CA ASN A 230 -9.48 14.28 -4.21
C ASN A 230 -9.51 12.98 -3.40
N ILE A 231 -10.21 12.97 -2.27
CA ILE A 231 -10.40 11.77 -1.44
C ILE A 231 -11.11 10.65 -2.23
N THR A 232 -12.11 11.00 -3.03
CA THR A 232 -12.82 10.04 -3.90
C THR A 232 -11.86 9.42 -4.93
N GLU A 233 -10.98 10.21 -5.51
CA GLU A 233 -9.99 9.75 -6.49
C GLU A 233 -9.01 8.77 -5.85
N LEU A 234 -8.45 9.11 -4.68
CA LEU A 234 -7.54 8.24 -3.93
C LEU A 234 -8.21 6.92 -3.51
N ALA A 235 -9.47 6.97 -3.03
CA ALA A 235 -10.24 5.76 -2.72
C ALA A 235 -10.40 4.83 -3.94
N GLN A 236 -10.68 5.41 -5.11
CA GLN A 236 -10.82 4.66 -6.35
C GLN A 236 -9.48 4.08 -6.85
N ILE A 237 -8.39 4.82 -6.70
CA ILE A 237 -7.05 4.34 -7.02
C ILE A 237 -6.74 3.10 -6.18
N LEU A 238 -6.80 3.21 -4.84
CA LEU A 238 -6.53 2.11 -3.92
C LEU A 238 -7.38 0.87 -4.22
N ARG A 239 -8.68 1.06 -4.45
CA ARG A 239 -9.58 -0.05 -4.78
C ARG A 239 -9.24 -0.74 -6.10
N SER A 240 -8.68 -0.01 -7.07
CA SER A 240 -8.36 -0.56 -8.38
C SER A 240 -7.08 -1.41 -8.39
N LEU A 241 -6.17 -1.22 -7.42
CA LEU A 241 -4.85 -1.87 -7.40
C LEU A 241 -4.94 -3.41 -7.47
N PHE A 242 -5.96 -3.98 -6.83
CA PHE A 242 -6.17 -5.44 -6.74
C PHE A 242 -7.39 -5.95 -7.53
N GLN A 243 -8.08 -5.08 -8.27
CA GLN A 243 -9.19 -5.51 -9.11
C GLN A 243 -8.69 -6.31 -10.31
N GLN A 244 -9.25 -7.51 -10.50
CA GLN A 244 -8.98 -8.30 -11.71
C GLN A 244 -9.70 -7.67 -12.90
N SER A 245 -9.00 -7.60 -14.05
CA SER A 245 -9.55 -7.13 -15.33
C SER A 245 -10.56 -8.10 -15.93
#